data_AF-A0A4R7LN11-F1
#
_entry.id   AF-A0A4R7LN11-F1
#
_cell.length_a   1.000
_cell.length_b   1.000
_cell.length_c   1.000
_cell.angle_alpha   90.00
_cell.angle_beta   90.00
_cell.angle_gamma   90.00
#
_symmetry.space_group_name_H-M   'P 1'
#
loop_
_entity.id
_entity.type
_entity.pdbx_description
1 polymer ?
#
loop_
_entity_poly.entity_id
_entity_poly.type
_entity_poly.pdbx_seq_one_letter_code
_entity_poly.pdbx_strand_id
1 'polypeptide(L)'
;MGSTFPGATGLSEISIYDWPGADGAAGGSPHVHTASTEAYVVLAGAGRLETLDSRGFTTTALEPGVVLWFTPGTVHRAINDSGDLKILVVMQNAGLPEHGDAVMTFPPEHLTDPAAYRRAAVLEQTDADTGLAAAEEAARRRRDLALEGYLALKDAVLESGPAALAGFHAAAARLASARAGAWAGLLAAGAARQAEVTRRQLVSLDTAESIYLANARTTMGKRENRRIYGMCGRIQAWELSDN
;
A
#
# COMPACT_ATOMS: atom_id res chain seq x y z
N MET A 1 -18.84 15.20 -14.88
CA MET A 1 -18.15 14.63 -13.70
C MET A 1 -17.20 13.59 -14.21
N GLY A 2 -15.90 13.77 -13.97
CA GLY A 2 -14.86 12.88 -14.46
C GLY A 2 -15.07 11.43 -13.99
N SER A 3 -14.76 10.49 -14.87
CA SER A 3 -14.48 9.11 -14.54
C SER A 3 -13.16 9.04 -13.77
N THR A 4 -13.07 8.08 -12.85
CA THR A 4 -11.81 7.69 -12.21
C THR A 4 -11.44 6.33 -12.77
N PHE A 5 -10.18 5.90 -12.59
CA PHE A 5 -9.71 4.59 -13.03
C PHE A 5 -10.66 3.45 -12.60
N PRO A 6 -10.76 2.33 -13.35
CA PRO A 6 -11.71 1.26 -13.07
C PRO A 6 -11.68 0.76 -11.62
N GLY A 7 -12.86 0.66 -11.01
CA GLY A 7 -13.05 0.29 -9.61
C GLY A 7 -12.54 1.31 -8.60
N ALA A 8 -12.18 2.52 -9.04
CA ALA A 8 -11.37 3.47 -8.28
C ALA A 8 -10.11 2.80 -7.71
N THR A 9 -9.38 2.05 -8.54
CA THR A 9 -8.08 1.48 -8.16
C THR A 9 -6.94 2.46 -8.45
N GLY A 10 -5.89 2.42 -7.65
CA GLY A 10 -4.65 3.15 -7.86
C GLY A 10 -3.60 2.25 -8.50
N LEU A 11 -2.73 2.83 -9.33
CA LEU A 11 -1.57 2.13 -9.90
C LEU A 11 -0.29 2.85 -9.51
N SER A 12 0.69 2.09 -9.06
CA SER A 12 2.03 2.59 -8.75
C SER A 12 3.09 1.58 -9.13
N GLU A 13 4.21 2.05 -9.68
CA GLU A 13 5.40 1.23 -9.81
C GLU A 13 6.25 1.45 -8.57
N ILE A 14 6.73 0.37 -7.97
CA ILE A 14 7.65 0.43 -6.84
C ILE A 14 8.95 -0.25 -7.24
N SER A 15 10.05 0.51 -7.17
CA SER A 15 11.39 -0.06 -7.09
C SER A 15 11.68 -0.35 -5.62
N ILE A 16 11.63 -1.63 -5.23
CA ILE A 16 11.82 -2.04 -3.83
C ILE A 16 13.22 -1.62 -3.38
N TYR A 17 13.34 -1.11 -2.14
CA TYR A 17 14.63 -0.65 -1.66
C TYR A 17 15.69 -1.76 -1.73
N ASP A 18 16.85 -1.38 -2.23
CA ASP A 18 18.06 -2.17 -2.43
C ASP A 18 19.03 -2.04 -1.24
N TRP A 19 18.63 -1.29 -0.21
CA TRP A 19 19.44 -1.03 0.96
C TRP A 19 19.28 -2.13 2.00
N PRO A 20 20.36 -2.69 2.56
CA PRO A 20 20.26 -3.65 3.66
C PRO A 20 19.55 -3.01 4.86
N GLY A 21 18.66 -3.75 5.50
CA GLY A 21 18.10 -3.43 6.81
C GLY A 21 19.00 -3.91 7.94
N ALA A 22 18.57 -3.67 9.19
CA ALA A 22 19.27 -4.13 10.39
C ALA A 22 19.46 -5.66 10.46
N ASP A 23 18.64 -6.43 9.74
CA ASP A 23 18.72 -7.90 9.63
C ASP A 23 19.56 -8.37 8.42
N GLY A 24 20.21 -7.44 7.72
CA GLY A 24 21.05 -7.71 6.54
C GLY A 24 20.27 -7.87 5.23
N ALA A 25 18.95 -8.06 5.26
CA ALA A 25 18.14 -8.20 4.06
C ALA A 25 17.74 -6.83 3.48
N ALA A 26 17.85 -6.66 2.16
CA ALA A 26 17.40 -5.45 1.50
C ALA A 26 15.88 -5.42 1.35
N GLY A 27 15.25 -4.27 1.59
CA GLY A 27 13.81 -4.15 1.45
C GLY A 27 13.17 -2.96 2.16
N GLY A 28 11.84 -2.98 2.11
CA GLY A 28 10.96 -1.92 2.60
C GLY A 28 10.68 -1.93 4.11
N SER A 29 9.95 -0.90 4.54
CA SER A 29 9.35 -0.77 5.86
C SER A 29 8.16 -1.73 5.96
N PRO A 30 8.16 -2.71 6.88
CA PRO A 30 7.00 -3.57 7.04
C PRO A 30 5.79 -2.79 7.58
N HIS A 31 4.60 -3.07 7.06
CA HIS A 31 3.39 -2.33 7.39
C HIS A 31 2.12 -3.14 7.11
N VAL A 32 0.98 -2.60 7.53
CA VAL A 32 -0.36 -3.16 7.31
C VAL A 32 -1.27 -2.11 6.67
N HIS A 33 -2.07 -2.51 5.68
CA HIS A 33 -3.21 -1.72 5.24
C HIS A 33 -4.43 -2.03 6.12
N THR A 34 -5.19 -1.00 6.48
CA THR A 34 -6.32 -1.11 7.42
C THR A 34 -7.69 -1.15 6.72
N ALA A 35 -7.76 -0.74 5.46
CA ALA A 35 -9.01 -0.64 4.71
C ALA A 35 -8.94 -1.07 3.25
N SER A 36 -7.76 -1.03 2.62
CA SER A 36 -7.60 -1.36 1.19
C SER A 36 -6.85 -2.68 1.00
N THR A 37 -7.32 -3.49 0.06
CA THR A 37 -6.54 -4.60 -0.51
C THR A 37 -5.44 -4.05 -1.41
N GLU A 38 -4.28 -4.69 -1.35
CA GLU A 38 -3.12 -4.41 -2.19
C GLU A 38 -2.77 -5.65 -3.01
N ALA A 39 -2.39 -5.44 -4.28
CA ALA A 39 -1.89 -6.51 -5.15
C ALA A 39 -0.54 -6.12 -5.77
N TYR A 40 0.36 -7.10 -5.84
CA TYR A 40 1.65 -7.00 -6.49
C TYR A 40 1.63 -7.79 -7.80
N VAL A 41 2.06 -7.14 -8.87
CA VAL A 41 2.43 -7.77 -10.14
C VAL A 41 3.93 -7.56 -10.33
N VAL A 42 4.71 -8.64 -10.25
CA VAL A 42 6.17 -8.55 -10.35
C VAL A 42 6.58 -8.31 -11.80
N LEU A 43 7.32 -7.22 -12.03
CA LEU A 43 7.74 -6.79 -13.37
C LEU A 43 9.17 -7.22 -13.72
N ALA A 44 10.08 -7.12 -12.76
CA ALA A 44 11.51 -7.39 -12.95
C ALA A 44 12.19 -7.73 -11.62
N GLY A 45 13.38 -8.31 -11.68
CA GLY A 45 14.18 -8.71 -10.52
C GLY A 45 13.63 -9.93 -9.79
N ALA A 46 14.18 -10.22 -8.62
CA ALA A 46 13.79 -11.34 -7.77
C ALA A 46 13.83 -10.97 -6.29
N GLY A 47 12.96 -11.58 -5.49
CA GLY A 47 12.91 -11.37 -4.06
C GLY A 47 11.86 -12.22 -3.38
N ARG A 48 11.35 -11.74 -2.24
CA ARG A 48 10.27 -12.41 -1.51
C ARG A 48 9.36 -11.41 -0.80
N LEU A 49 8.09 -11.78 -0.66
CA LEU A 49 7.15 -11.12 0.24
C LEU A 49 7.05 -11.96 1.50
N GLU A 50 7.45 -11.39 2.64
CA GLU A 50 7.08 -11.94 3.93
C GLU A 50 5.73 -11.36 4.39
N THR A 51 4.88 -12.20 4.97
CA THR A 51 3.56 -11.81 5.48
C THR A 51 3.31 -12.41 6.85
N LEU A 52 2.62 -11.67 7.70
CA LEU A 52 1.96 -12.16 8.92
C LEU A 52 0.45 -11.95 8.74
N ASP A 53 -0.30 -13.04 8.67
CA ASP A 53 -1.76 -12.99 8.52
C ASP A 53 -2.46 -14.02 9.43
N SER A 54 -3.76 -14.24 9.23
CA SER A 54 -4.56 -15.23 9.98
C SER A 54 -4.02 -16.67 9.96
N ARG A 55 -3.10 -16.99 9.05
CA ARG A 55 -2.43 -18.29 8.89
C ARG A 55 -1.02 -18.31 9.52
N GLY A 56 -0.57 -17.19 10.09
CA GLY A 56 0.76 -17.03 10.68
C GLY A 56 1.75 -16.40 9.72
N PHE A 57 3.03 -16.78 9.85
CA PHE A 57 4.11 -16.30 8.99
C PHE A 57 4.18 -17.09 7.68
N THR A 58 4.31 -16.39 6.56
CA THR A 58 4.56 -16.99 5.24
C THR A 58 5.55 -16.16 4.44
N THR A 59 6.42 -16.83 3.69
CA THR A 59 7.28 -16.23 2.68
C THR A 59 6.85 -16.69 1.29
N THR A 60 6.66 -15.75 0.36
CA THR A 60 6.28 -16.02 -1.03
C THR A 60 7.35 -15.47 -1.96
N ALA A 61 7.85 -16.30 -2.89
CA ALA A 61 8.83 -15.85 -3.88
C ALA A 61 8.22 -14.78 -4.82
N LEU A 62 9.02 -13.79 -5.18
CA LEU A 62 8.67 -12.74 -6.13
C LEU A 62 9.61 -12.85 -7.33
N GLU A 63 9.03 -13.16 -8.48
CA GLU A 63 9.73 -13.24 -9.78
C GLU A 63 8.78 -12.81 -10.90
N PRO A 64 9.27 -12.37 -12.07
CA PRO A 64 8.43 -11.81 -13.12
C PRO A 64 7.30 -12.76 -13.54
N GLY A 65 6.09 -12.24 -13.63
CA GLY A 65 4.88 -13.02 -13.93
C GLY A 65 4.10 -13.48 -12.69
N VAL A 66 4.67 -13.39 -11.49
CA VAL A 66 3.95 -13.62 -10.24
C VAL A 66 2.97 -12.46 -9.97
N VAL A 67 1.74 -12.84 -9.62
CA VAL A 67 0.72 -11.93 -9.08
C VAL A 67 0.24 -12.47 -7.74
N LEU A 68 0.19 -11.60 -6.73
CA LEU A 68 -0.40 -11.92 -5.43
C LEU A 68 -1.13 -10.70 -4.88
N TRP A 69 -2.07 -10.94 -3.98
CA TRP A 69 -2.80 -9.88 -3.30
C TRP A 69 -3.05 -10.26 -1.85
N PHE A 70 -3.20 -9.25 -1.01
CA PHE A 70 -3.44 -9.42 0.41
C PHE A 70 -4.43 -8.37 0.90
N THR A 71 -5.26 -8.80 1.86
CA THR A 71 -6.38 -8.01 2.37
C THR A 71 -5.96 -7.17 3.58
N PRO A 72 -6.78 -6.19 3.98
CA PRO A 72 -6.55 -5.44 5.21
C PRO A 72 -6.25 -6.34 6.41
N GLY A 73 -5.31 -5.92 7.24
CA GLY A 73 -4.83 -6.71 8.39
C GLY A 73 -3.65 -7.63 8.09
N THR A 74 -3.25 -7.82 6.83
CA THR A 74 -2.00 -8.51 6.51
C THR A 74 -0.81 -7.58 6.72
N VAL A 75 0.04 -7.89 7.71
CA VAL A 75 1.35 -7.27 7.82
C VAL A 75 2.24 -7.85 6.73
N HIS A 76 2.93 -7.01 5.97
CA HIS A 76 3.78 -7.48 4.89
C HIS A 76 5.11 -6.71 4.80
N ARG A 77 6.11 -7.38 4.24
CA ARG A 77 7.45 -6.84 3.96
C ARG A 77 7.95 -7.38 2.62
N ALA A 78 8.23 -6.49 1.68
CA ALA A 78 8.94 -6.84 0.45
C ALA A 78 10.45 -6.85 0.69
N ILE A 79 11.10 -7.95 0.32
CA ILE A 79 12.54 -8.16 0.37
C ILE A 79 13.06 -8.24 -1.07
N ASN A 80 14.11 -7.48 -1.36
CA ASN A 80 14.75 -7.38 -2.66
C ASN A 80 16.05 -8.21 -2.65
N ASP A 81 15.98 -9.45 -3.14
CA ASP A 81 17.14 -10.35 -3.13
C ASP A 81 18.09 -10.07 -4.31
N SER A 82 17.59 -9.56 -5.45
CA SER A 82 18.39 -9.28 -6.65
C SER A 82 18.98 -7.86 -6.71
N GLY A 83 18.46 -6.93 -5.91
CA GLY A 83 18.81 -5.50 -5.93
C GLY A 83 18.01 -4.67 -6.94
N ASP A 84 17.30 -5.29 -7.88
CA ASP A 84 16.56 -4.62 -8.96
C ASP A 84 15.06 -4.99 -9.01
N LEU A 85 14.49 -5.52 -7.92
CA LEU A 85 13.08 -5.89 -7.82
C LEU A 85 12.14 -4.70 -8.09
N LYS A 86 11.31 -4.86 -9.13
CA LYS A 86 10.28 -3.89 -9.53
C LYS A 86 8.90 -4.53 -9.54
N ILE A 87 7.94 -3.81 -8.97
CA ILE A 87 6.57 -4.29 -8.77
C ILE A 87 5.60 -3.22 -9.27
N LEU A 88 4.60 -3.63 -10.05
CA LEU A 88 3.39 -2.85 -10.25
C LEU A 88 2.42 -3.17 -9.12
N VAL A 89 2.08 -2.16 -8.34
CA VAL A 89 1.09 -2.22 -7.29
C VAL A 89 -0.26 -1.79 -7.83
N VAL A 90 -1.28 -2.61 -7.57
CA VAL A 90 -2.68 -2.30 -7.79
C VAL A 90 -3.33 -2.12 -6.43
N MET A 91 -3.70 -0.88 -6.10
CA MET A 91 -4.31 -0.54 -4.81
C MET A 91 -5.82 -0.39 -4.95
N GLN A 92 -6.57 -1.05 -4.06
CA GLN A 92 -7.98 -0.77 -3.89
C GLN A 92 -8.17 0.64 -3.30
N ASN A 93 -9.31 1.26 -3.61
CA ASN A 93 -9.74 2.53 -3.03
C ASN A 93 -8.71 3.66 -3.20
N ALA A 94 -8.34 3.97 -4.45
CA ALA A 94 -7.47 5.08 -4.81
C ALA A 94 -7.79 6.33 -3.95
N GLY A 95 -6.77 6.86 -3.29
CA GLY A 95 -6.89 7.93 -2.32
C GLY A 95 -6.76 7.48 -0.86
N LEU A 96 -7.20 6.28 -0.48
CA LEU A 96 -7.09 5.82 0.92
C LEU A 96 -5.64 5.61 1.35
N PRO A 97 -4.79 4.90 0.58
CA PRO A 97 -3.36 4.74 0.91
C PRO A 97 -2.65 6.08 1.09
N GLU A 98 -2.89 7.03 0.19
CA GLU A 98 -2.32 8.37 0.23
C GLU A 98 -2.83 9.17 1.44
N HIS A 99 -4.02 8.84 1.94
CA HIS A 99 -4.62 9.43 3.13
C HIS A 99 -4.37 8.59 4.40
N GLY A 100 -3.39 7.69 4.37
CA GLY A 100 -2.83 7.04 5.56
C GLY A 100 -3.58 5.79 6.01
N ASP A 101 -4.09 4.98 5.09
CA ASP A 101 -4.68 3.67 5.41
C ASP A 101 -3.63 2.61 5.82
N ALA A 102 -2.35 2.92 5.65
CA ALA A 102 -1.22 2.09 6.00
C ALA A 102 -0.59 2.47 7.35
N VAL A 103 -0.26 1.46 8.16
CA VAL A 103 0.42 1.62 9.44
C VAL A 103 1.68 0.73 9.49
N MET A 104 2.85 1.35 9.55
CA MET A 104 4.13 0.68 9.79
C MET A 104 4.20 -0.01 11.16
N THR A 105 4.91 -1.14 11.20
CA THR A 105 5.11 -1.99 12.39
C THR A 105 6.14 -1.44 13.35
N PHE A 106 6.03 -0.16 13.74
CA PHE A 106 6.91 0.40 14.76
C PHE A 106 6.74 -0.30 16.13
N PRO A 107 7.75 -0.23 17.01
CA PRO A 107 7.63 -0.69 18.39
C PRO A 107 6.41 -0.07 19.12
N PRO A 108 5.80 -0.77 20.09
CA PRO A 108 4.52 -0.39 20.70
C PRO A 108 4.46 1.06 21.22
N GLU A 109 5.54 1.59 21.78
CA GLU A 109 5.66 2.95 22.29
C GLU A 109 5.36 4.01 21.22
N HIS A 110 5.66 3.74 19.95
CA HIS A 110 5.36 4.62 18.82
C HIS A 110 3.92 4.51 18.32
N LEU A 111 3.19 3.46 18.71
CA LEU A 111 1.82 3.17 18.25
C LEU A 111 0.74 3.64 19.24
N THR A 112 1.13 4.08 20.44
CA THR A 112 0.19 4.50 21.50
C THR A 112 -0.42 5.88 21.28
N ASP A 113 0.34 6.80 20.66
CA ASP A 113 -0.04 8.20 20.45
C ASP A 113 0.06 8.57 18.95
N PRO A 114 -1.01 9.09 18.34
CA PRO A 114 -0.98 9.56 16.95
C PRO A 114 0.13 10.59 16.64
N ALA A 115 0.51 11.43 17.60
CA ALA A 115 1.57 12.40 17.38
C ALA A 115 2.96 11.75 17.41
N ALA A 116 3.21 10.83 18.35
CA ALA A 116 4.41 9.99 18.37
C ALA A 116 4.58 9.18 17.09
N TYR A 117 3.51 8.54 16.64
CA TYR A 117 3.49 7.81 15.38
C TYR A 117 3.89 8.70 14.20
N ARG A 118 3.26 9.88 14.09
CA ARG A 118 3.52 10.82 13.01
C ARG A 118 4.97 11.31 12.99
N ARG A 119 5.56 11.62 14.14
CA ARG A 119 6.97 12.04 14.24
C ARG A 119 7.93 10.98 13.72
N ALA A 120 7.63 9.69 13.95
CA ALA A 120 8.44 8.58 13.46
C ALA A 120 8.17 8.24 11.98
N ALA A 121 6.94 8.46 11.49
CA ALA A 121 6.50 8.04 10.17
C ALA A 121 6.77 9.04 9.05
N VAL A 122 6.70 10.35 9.35
CA VAL A 122 6.77 11.41 8.34
C VAL A 122 8.19 11.60 7.84
N LEU A 123 8.32 11.74 6.52
CA LEU A 123 9.54 12.21 5.88
C LEU A 123 9.32 13.67 5.48
N GLU A 124 10.21 14.57 5.94
CA GLU A 124 10.15 15.99 5.56
C GLU A 124 10.48 16.20 4.08
N GLN A 125 11.36 15.36 3.53
CA GLN A 125 11.72 15.32 2.12
C GLN A 125 11.31 13.96 1.55
N THR A 126 10.30 13.98 0.68
CA THR A 126 9.74 12.75 0.10
C THR A 126 10.29 12.45 -1.28
N ASP A 127 10.87 13.42 -1.97
CA ASP A 127 11.34 13.28 -3.36
C ASP A 127 12.62 12.45 -3.41
N ALA A 128 12.50 11.23 -3.95
CA ALA A 128 13.55 10.23 -4.00
C ALA A 128 14.57 10.46 -5.12
N ASP A 129 14.29 11.40 -6.03
CA ASP A 129 15.14 11.70 -7.18
C ASP A 129 16.03 12.93 -6.95
N THR A 130 15.88 13.61 -5.80
CA THR A 130 16.71 14.76 -5.42
C THR A 130 18.18 14.42 -5.14
N GLY A 131 18.48 13.16 -4.84
CA GLY A 131 19.83 12.72 -4.44
C GLY A 131 20.28 13.23 -3.06
N LEU A 132 19.36 13.77 -2.25
CA LEU A 132 19.68 14.29 -0.91
C LEU A 132 19.95 13.13 0.07
N ALA A 133 21.21 12.99 0.49
CA ALA A 133 21.62 11.95 1.43
C ALA A 133 20.80 11.95 2.74
N ALA A 134 20.44 13.13 3.26
CA ALA A 134 19.64 13.24 4.48
C ALA A 134 18.21 12.70 4.32
N ALA A 135 17.61 12.84 3.13
CA ALA A 135 16.28 12.31 2.82
C ALA A 135 16.30 10.78 2.73
N GLU A 136 17.32 10.24 2.07
CA GLU A 136 17.57 8.80 2.03
C GLU A 136 17.80 8.21 3.43
N GLU A 137 18.63 8.87 4.24
CA GLU A 137 18.91 8.42 5.61
C GLU A 137 17.64 8.45 6.47
N ALA A 138 16.78 9.45 6.31
CA ALA A 138 15.48 9.50 6.99
C ALA A 138 14.56 8.33 6.58
N ALA A 139 14.51 7.99 5.28
CA ALA A 139 13.76 6.84 4.79
C ALA A 139 14.30 5.52 5.34
N ARG A 140 15.63 5.36 5.41
CA ARG A 140 16.30 4.19 6.02
C ARG A 140 15.98 4.07 7.51
N ARG A 141 16.10 5.16 8.30
CA ARG A 141 15.76 5.17 9.73
C ARG A 141 14.30 4.77 9.98
N ARG A 142 13.37 5.30 9.18
CA ARG A 142 11.95 4.92 9.24
C ARG A 142 11.75 3.42 8.96
N ARG A 143 12.43 2.90 7.93
CA ARG A 143 12.39 1.49 7.55
C ARG A 143 12.97 0.59 8.64
N ASP A 144 14.10 0.96 9.23
CA ASP A 144 14.75 0.16 10.28
C ASP A 144 13.92 0.14 11.57
N LEU A 145 13.25 1.25 11.93
CA LEU A 145 12.30 1.27 13.05
C LEU A 145 11.09 0.36 12.81
N ALA A 146 10.55 0.33 11.58
CA ALA A 146 9.48 -0.59 11.24
C ALA A 146 9.95 -2.06 11.27
N LEU A 147 11.19 -2.31 10.87
CA LEU A 147 11.78 -3.64 10.89
C LEU A 147 11.95 -4.17 12.32
N GLU A 148 12.35 -3.32 13.27
CA GLU A 148 12.45 -3.69 14.69
C GLU A 148 11.13 -4.27 15.23
N GLY A 149 10.02 -3.52 15.09
CA GLY A 149 8.74 -4.01 15.57
C GLY A 149 8.19 -5.17 14.74
N TYR A 150 8.51 -5.26 13.44
CA TYR A 150 8.16 -6.41 12.61
C TYR A 150 8.82 -7.70 13.11
N LEU A 151 10.10 -7.67 13.45
CA LEU A 151 10.82 -8.86 13.94
C LEU A 151 10.20 -9.36 15.24
N ALA A 152 9.87 -8.46 16.17
CA ALA A 152 9.15 -8.82 17.39
C ALA A 152 7.76 -9.43 17.12
N LEU A 153 7.01 -8.89 16.14
CA LEU A 153 5.72 -9.45 15.72
C LEU A 153 5.89 -10.83 15.08
N LYS A 154 6.89 -11.01 14.21
CA LYS A 154 7.19 -12.27 13.55
C LYS A 154 7.55 -13.35 14.56
N ASP A 155 8.41 -13.05 15.52
CA ASP A 155 8.80 -13.98 16.59
C ASP A 155 7.58 -14.37 17.43
N ALA A 156 6.76 -13.40 17.84
CA ALA A 156 5.54 -13.67 18.60
C ALA A 156 4.52 -14.52 17.81
N VAL A 157 4.39 -14.32 16.49
CA VAL A 157 3.54 -15.13 15.63
C VAL A 157 4.08 -16.56 15.45
N LEU A 158 5.41 -16.72 15.35
CA LEU A 158 6.03 -18.04 15.26
C LEU A 158 5.91 -18.82 16.57
N GLU A 159 5.99 -18.14 17.72
CA GLU A 159 5.89 -18.76 19.05
C GLU A 159 4.44 -19.04 19.46
N SER A 160 3.56 -18.05 19.33
CA SER A 160 2.21 -18.06 19.91
C SER A 160 1.09 -18.06 18.87
N GLY A 161 1.43 -18.09 17.58
CA GLY A 161 0.47 -18.10 16.48
C GLY A 161 -0.10 -16.70 16.14
N PRO A 162 -1.02 -16.64 15.16
CA PRO A 162 -1.50 -15.37 14.58
C PRO A 162 -2.26 -14.47 15.57
N ALA A 163 -2.72 -15.01 16.71
CA ALA A 163 -3.35 -14.24 17.78
C ALA A 163 -2.42 -13.17 18.37
N ALA A 164 -1.09 -13.34 18.26
CA ALA A 164 -0.10 -12.36 18.68
C ALA A 164 -0.24 -10.99 17.98
N LEU A 165 -0.85 -10.94 16.80
CA LEU A 165 -1.08 -9.69 16.05
C LEU A 165 -2.18 -8.80 16.66
N ALA A 166 -3.00 -9.31 17.59
CA ALA A 166 -4.18 -8.61 18.08
C ALA A 166 -3.85 -7.23 18.68
N GLY A 167 -2.77 -7.12 19.46
CA GLY A 167 -2.33 -5.86 20.06
C GLY A 167 -1.93 -4.82 19.00
N PHE A 168 -1.20 -5.25 17.97
CA PHE A 168 -0.79 -4.41 16.86
C PHE A 168 -1.99 -3.96 16.01
N HIS A 169 -2.90 -4.88 15.66
CA HIS A 169 -4.12 -4.54 14.92
C HIS A 169 -4.99 -3.53 15.67
N ALA A 170 -5.14 -3.68 17.00
CA ALA A 170 -5.87 -2.72 17.81
C ALA A 170 -5.20 -1.34 17.80
N ALA A 171 -3.87 -1.27 17.82
CA ALA A 171 -3.14 -0.01 17.73
C ALA A 171 -3.27 0.65 16.35
N ALA A 172 -3.11 -0.12 15.27
CA ALA A 172 -3.32 0.35 13.91
C ALA A 172 -4.75 0.88 13.70
N ALA A 173 -5.77 0.17 14.20
CA ALA A 173 -7.15 0.61 14.13
C ALA A 173 -7.39 1.94 14.89
N ARG A 174 -6.78 2.11 16.08
CA ARG A 174 -6.86 3.40 16.81
C ARG A 174 -6.23 4.55 16.02
N LEU A 175 -5.04 4.34 15.46
CA LEU A 175 -4.35 5.35 14.64
C LEU A 175 -5.14 5.72 13.38
N ALA A 176 -5.81 4.74 12.76
CA ALA A 176 -6.64 4.92 11.58
C ALA A 176 -8.00 5.60 11.89
N SER A 177 -8.55 5.39 13.10
CA SER A 177 -9.93 5.77 13.44
C SER A 177 -10.29 7.24 13.16
N ALA A 178 -9.36 8.17 13.41
CA ALA A 178 -9.57 9.60 13.17
C ALA A 178 -9.78 9.95 11.69
N ARG A 179 -9.39 9.06 10.76
CA ARG A 179 -9.49 9.25 9.32
C ARG A 179 -10.68 8.54 8.69
N ALA A 180 -11.33 7.64 9.41
CA ALA A 180 -12.41 6.80 8.88
C ALA A 180 -13.56 7.62 8.25
N GLY A 181 -13.90 8.77 8.83
CA GLY A 181 -14.91 9.68 8.26
C GLY A 181 -14.50 10.26 6.90
N ALA A 182 -13.24 10.68 6.75
CA ALA A 182 -12.72 11.17 5.47
C ALA A 182 -12.64 10.05 4.43
N TRP A 183 -12.22 8.86 4.83
CA TRP A 183 -12.17 7.67 3.96
C TRP A 183 -13.55 7.25 3.46
N ALA A 184 -14.59 7.36 4.29
CA ALA A 184 -15.96 7.10 3.86
C ALA A 184 -16.38 8.03 2.70
N GLY A 185 -15.97 9.30 2.75
CA GLY A 185 -16.17 10.25 1.65
C GLY A 185 -15.43 9.86 0.37
N LEU A 186 -14.15 9.45 0.50
CA LEU A 186 -13.35 8.97 -0.64
C LEU A 186 -13.94 7.71 -1.28
N LEU A 187 -14.36 6.74 -0.47
CA LEU A 187 -15.04 5.53 -0.93
C LEU A 187 -16.34 5.85 -1.67
N ALA A 188 -17.16 6.74 -1.08
CA ALA A 188 -18.43 7.18 -1.66
C ALA A 188 -18.23 7.85 -3.02
N ALA A 189 -17.19 8.70 -3.16
CA ALA A 189 -16.87 9.38 -4.41
C ALA A 189 -16.20 8.48 -5.46
N GLY A 190 -15.47 7.45 -5.02
CA GLY A 190 -14.72 6.51 -5.85
C GLY A 190 -15.48 5.21 -6.12
N ALA A 191 -15.02 4.12 -5.51
CA ALA A 191 -15.44 2.76 -5.85
C ALA A 191 -16.96 2.55 -5.68
N ALA A 192 -17.57 3.11 -4.63
CA ALA A 192 -19.00 2.96 -4.40
C ALA A 192 -19.83 3.68 -5.49
N ARG A 193 -19.43 4.90 -5.89
CA ARG A 193 -20.08 5.61 -7.00
C ARG A 193 -19.97 4.84 -8.31
N GLN A 194 -18.81 4.25 -8.61
CA GLN A 194 -18.66 3.45 -9.84
C GLN A 194 -19.54 2.20 -9.82
N ALA A 195 -19.59 1.47 -8.71
CA ALA A 195 -20.47 0.31 -8.56
C ALA A 195 -21.95 0.70 -8.78
N GLU A 196 -22.36 1.84 -8.26
CA GLU A 196 -23.72 2.38 -8.43
C GLU A 196 -24.02 2.84 -9.88
N VAL A 197 -23.02 3.34 -10.61
CA VAL A 197 -23.15 3.59 -12.05
C VAL A 197 -23.37 2.28 -12.80
N THR A 198 -22.55 1.26 -12.56
CA THR A 198 -22.70 -0.06 -13.18
C THR A 198 -24.07 -0.68 -12.86
N ARG A 199 -24.55 -0.56 -11.62
CA ARG A 199 -25.88 -1.04 -11.23
C ARG A 199 -27.00 -0.43 -12.07
N ARG A 200 -26.93 0.88 -12.34
CA ARG A 200 -27.92 1.55 -13.20
C ARG A 200 -27.82 1.10 -14.67
N GLN A 201 -26.60 0.89 -15.17
CA GLN A 201 -26.40 0.37 -16.52
C GLN A 201 -26.98 -1.04 -16.69
N LEU A 202 -26.84 -1.91 -15.67
CA LEU A 202 -27.47 -3.24 -15.69
C LEU A 202 -29.00 -3.16 -15.79
N VAL A 203 -29.64 -2.19 -15.13
CA VAL A 203 -31.09 -1.95 -15.26
C VAL A 203 -31.46 -1.49 -16.67
N SER A 204 -30.69 -0.59 -17.28
CA SER A 204 -30.90 -0.18 -18.68
C SER A 204 -30.79 -1.39 -19.62
N LEU A 205 -29.72 -2.19 -19.47
CA LEU A 205 -29.47 -3.37 -20.29
C LEU A 205 -30.57 -4.43 -20.20
N ASP A 206 -31.16 -4.63 -19.01
CA ASP A 206 -32.30 -5.54 -18.81
C ASP A 206 -33.50 -5.19 -19.71
N THR A 207 -33.63 -3.91 -20.07
CA THR A 207 -34.67 -3.39 -20.98
C THR A 207 -34.17 -3.11 -22.40
N ALA A 208 -32.93 -3.54 -22.74
CA ALA A 208 -32.24 -3.23 -24.00
C ALA A 208 -32.09 -1.71 -24.29
N GLU A 209 -32.13 -0.88 -23.25
CA GLU A 209 -31.91 0.56 -23.32
C GLU A 209 -30.40 0.85 -23.41
N SER A 210 -29.99 1.67 -24.38
CA SER A 210 -28.59 1.84 -24.79
C SER A 210 -28.12 3.29 -24.89
N ILE A 211 -28.94 4.28 -24.55
CA ILE A 211 -28.62 5.72 -24.62
C ILE A 211 -27.34 6.02 -23.82
N TYR A 212 -27.14 5.34 -22.68
CA TYR A 212 -25.93 5.55 -21.89
C TYR A 212 -24.64 5.17 -22.64
N LEU A 213 -24.69 4.22 -23.60
CA LEU A 213 -23.53 3.80 -24.40
C LEU A 213 -23.04 4.91 -25.34
N ALA A 214 -23.92 5.82 -25.76
CA ALA A 214 -23.53 6.98 -26.55
C ALA A 214 -22.61 7.96 -25.79
N ASN A 215 -22.51 7.82 -24.46
CA ASN A 215 -21.61 8.60 -23.62
C ASN A 215 -20.23 7.95 -23.41
N ALA A 216 -19.92 6.83 -24.09
CA ALA A 216 -18.63 6.17 -23.99
C ALA A 216 -17.48 7.11 -24.42
N ARG A 217 -16.38 7.08 -23.67
CA ARG A 217 -15.19 7.92 -23.89
C ARG A 217 -13.93 7.13 -23.54
N THR A 218 -12.82 7.50 -24.16
CA THR A 218 -11.48 7.00 -23.83
C THR A 218 -10.78 8.02 -22.94
N THR A 219 -10.34 7.60 -21.76
CA THR A 219 -9.47 8.36 -20.86
C THR A 219 -8.09 7.71 -20.82
N MET A 220 -7.05 8.52 -20.70
CA MET A 220 -5.67 8.06 -20.51
C MET A 220 -5.08 8.72 -19.27
N GLY A 221 -4.44 7.92 -18.40
CA GLY A 221 -3.58 8.41 -17.34
C GLY A 221 -2.11 8.43 -17.77
N LYS A 222 -1.31 9.30 -17.15
CA LYS A 222 0.12 9.40 -17.41
C LYS A 222 0.91 9.22 -16.12
N ARG A 223 2.16 8.78 -16.27
CA ARG A 223 3.11 8.70 -15.18
C ARG A 223 4.18 9.77 -15.39
N GLU A 224 4.32 10.67 -14.43
CA GLU A 224 5.43 11.63 -14.44
C GLU A 224 6.68 11.02 -13.80
N ASN A 225 7.87 11.38 -14.27
CA ASN A 225 9.15 10.91 -13.72
C ASN A 225 9.50 11.61 -12.40
N ARG A 226 8.73 11.29 -11.36
CA ARG A 226 8.95 11.77 -10.00
C ARG A 226 8.70 10.65 -9.01
N ARG A 227 9.78 10.08 -8.48
CA ARG A 227 9.69 9.03 -7.46
C ARG A 227 9.66 9.65 -6.07
N ILE A 228 8.89 9.04 -5.18
CA ILE A 228 8.89 9.38 -3.76
C ILE A 228 9.36 8.21 -2.89
N TYR A 229 9.88 8.52 -1.70
CA TYR A 229 10.23 7.52 -0.69
C TYR A 229 8.97 6.94 -0.03
N GLY A 230 8.53 5.78 -0.50
CA GLY A 230 7.42 5.02 0.06
C GLY A 230 7.82 4.10 1.22
N MET A 231 6.87 3.26 1.64
CA MET A 231 7.13 2.24 2.67
C MET A 231 7.94 1.07 2.08
N CYS A 232 7.46 0.47 0.98
CA CYS A 232 8.14 -0.66 0.33
C CYS A 232 9.40 -0.29 -0.48
N GLY A 233 9.45 0.93 -1.02
CA GLY A 233 10.48 1.33 -1.95
C GLY A 233 10.28 2.73 -2.52
N ARG A 234 10.96 3.01 -3.62
CA ARG A 234 10.77 4.25 -4.38
C ARG A 234 9.51 4.09 -5.24
N ILE A 235 8.49 4.90 -4.98
CA ILE A 235 7.16 4.80 -5.60
C ILE A 235 7.03 5.81 -6.73
N GLN A 236 6.48 5.38 -7.85
CA GLN A 236 6.06 6.23 -8.96
C GLN A 236 4.58 5.94 -9.29
N ALA A 237 3.68 6.81 -8.85
CA ALA A 237 2.24 6.67 -9.09
C ALA A 237 1.84 7.14 -10.49
N TRP A 238 0.82 6.53 -11.07
CA TRP A 238 0.14 7.08 -12.24
C TRP A 238 -0.91 8.10 -11.80
N GLU A 239 -1.02 9.20 -12.55
CA GLU A 239 -2.12 10.14 -12.46
C GLU A 239 -3.27 9.63 -13.32
N LEU A 240 -4.35 9.17 -12.68
CA LEU A 240 -5.44 8.41 -13.31
C LEU A 240 -6.80 9.12 -13.28
N SER A 241 -6.83 10.46 -13.25
CA SER A 241 -8.05 11.25 -13.33
C SER A 241 -8.38 11.66 -14.76
N ASP A 242 -9.67 11.70 -15.10
CA ASP A 242 -10.15 12.50 -16.23
C ASP A 242 -9.74 13.97 -15.98
N ASN A 243 -8.91 14.53 -16.87
CA ASN A 243 -8.77 15.99 -17.00
C ASN A 243 -10.05 16.58 -17.61
#